data_AF-A0A4X2K1N3-F1
#
_entry.id   AF-A0A4X2K1N3-F1
#
_cell.length_a   1.000
_cell.length_b   1.000
_cell.length_c   1.000
_cell.angle_alpha   90.00
_cell.angle_beta   90.00
_cell.angle_gamma   90.00
#
_symmetry.space_group_name_H-M   'P 1'
#
loop_
_entity.id
_entity.type
_entity.pdbx_description
1 polymer ?
#
loop_
_entity_poly.entity_id
_entity_poly.type
_entity_poly.pdbx_seq_one_letter_code
_entity_poly.pdbx_strand_id
1 'polypeptide(L)'
;MFSLGDARRPLHETAVLVEDIVHTQLINLLQQAAEVSQLRGARVISAEDLLFLMRKDKKKLKRLLKYMFFRDYKSKIVKGIEEDDLLEDKFSSSSNVNKRQKIAQDFLHSIDQTGELLAMFEDDEIDDIKQERMERAERQTRMMDAAQYAEFCESRQLSFSKKASKFRDWLDCSSMEIKPNVIAMEILAYLAYETVAQLVDLALLVRQDMAPKAGDPFSHAISATFIQYHTSTEPHLFGSSSGMKSSPDSPENTPPPTPTAPTSGPQHPGKNQSGTLGNGNVGQDSAKTKQRKRKKSTAACGIEAQSDAIQPSHIREAIRRYGHKIGPVSPFTSAYRGNGMTFLAC
;
A
#
# COMPACT_ATOMS: atom_id res chain seq x y z
N MET A 1 0.49 -8.13 1.24
CA MET A 1 -0.65 -7.37 1.77
C MET A 1 -1.63 -8.26 2.52
N PHE A 2 -2.19 -9.32 1.90
CA PHE A 2 -3.11 -10.26 2.59
C PHE A 2 -2.58 -10.80 3.92
N SER A 3 -1.36 -11.37 3.93
CA SER A 3 -0.71 -11.90 5.13
C SER A 3 -0.36 -10.85 6.20
N LEU A 4 -0.54 -9.57 5.89
CA LEU A 4 -0.30 -8.43 6.78
C LEU A 4 -1.60 -7.84 7.35
N GLY A 5 -2.77 -8.36 6.93
CA GLY A 5 -4.08 -7.96 7.45
C GLY A 5 -4.99 -7.26 6.44
N ASP A 6 -4.60 -7.17 5.16
CA ASP A 6 -5.51 -6.74 4.09
C ASP A 6 -6.46 -7.88 3.68
N ALA A 7 -7.45 -7.59 2.83
CA ALA A 7 -8.33 -8.60 2.25
C ALA A 7 -7.54 -9.65 1.45
N ARG A 8 -8.13 -10.86 1.33
CA ARG A 8 -7.56 -11.97 0.54
C ARG A 8 -7.20 -11.58 -0.89
N ARG A 9 -8.00 -10.69 -1.48
CA ARG A 9 -7.70 -10.06 -2.77
C ARG A 9 -7.62 -8.55 -2.56
N PRO A 10 -6.40 -8.03 -2.30
CA PRO A 10 -6.17 -6.59 -2.27
C PRO A 10 -6.68 -5.92 -3.55
N LEU A 11 -7.16 -4.68 -3.44
CA LEU A 11 -7.51 -3.91 -4.61
C LEU A 11 -6.26 -3.66 -5.45
N HIS A 12 -6.40 -3.81 -6.78
CA HIS A 12 -5.29 -3.60 -7.70
C HIS A 12 -4.72 -2.18 -7.61
N GLU A 13 -5.59 -1.17 -7.54
CA GLU A 13 -5.20 0.23 -7.40
C GLU A 13 -4.39 0.49 -6.12
N THR A 14 -4.79 -0.13 -5.00
CA THR A 14 -4.03 -0.04 -3.74
C THR A 14 -2.67 -0.70 -3.87
N ALA A 15 -2.61 -1.88 -4.50
CA ALA A 15 -1.36 -2.60 -4.71
C ALA A 15 -0.37 -1.80 -5.58
N VAL A 16 -0.85 -1.17 -6.67
CA VAL A 16 -0.04 -0.29 -7.54
C VAL A 16 0.48 0.92 -6.76
N LEU A 17 -0.37 1.59 -5.98
CA LEU A 17 0.06 2.73 -5.17
C LEU A 17 1.12 2.33 -4.13
N VAL A 18 0.95 1.17 -3.47
CA VAL A 18 1.94 0.63 -2.54
C VAL A 18 3.25 0.29 -3.25
N GLU A 19 3.17 -0.29 -4.44
CA GLU A 19 4.33 -0.59 -5.29
C GLU A 19 5.14 0.68 -5.60
N ASP A 20 4.49 1.73 -6.09
CA ASP A 20 5.12 3.01 -6.44
C ASP A 20 5.83 3.65 -5.24
N ILE A 21 5.19 3.64 -4.06
CA ILE A 21 5.77 4.18 -2.83
C ILE A 21 7.01 3.37 -2.42
N VAL A 22 6.91 2.04 -2.39
CA VAL A 22 8.02 1.17 -1.98
C VAL A 22 9.18 1.27 -2.97
N HIS A 23 8.89 1.32 -4.27
CA HIS A 23 9.89 1.53 -5.32
C HIS A 23 10.66 2.81 -5.10
N THR A 24 9.94 3.93 -4.98
CA THR A 24 10.53 5.26 -4.75
C THR A 24 11.43 5.28 -3.50
N GLN A 25 10.97 4.69 -2.40
CA GLN A 25 11.75 4.65 -1.16
C GLN A 25 13.02 3.81 -1.28
N LEU A 26 12.97 2.69 -2.00
CA LEU A 26 14.13 1.83 -2.20
C LEU A 26 15.15 2.43 -3.17
N ILE A 27 14.70 3.08 -4.25
CA ILE A 27 15.59 3.80 -5.16
C ILE A 27 16.34 4.91 -4.42
N ASN A 28 15.63 5.70 -3.60
CA ASN A 28 16.26 6.74 -2.79
C ASN A 28 17.28 6.18 -1.79
N LEU A 29 16.96 5.06 -1.13
CA LEU A 29 17.90 4.37 -0.24
C LEU A 29 19.14 3.88 -1.02
N LEU A 30 18.93 3.30 -2.19
CA LEU A 30 19.98 2.69 -3.00
C LEU A 30 20.96 3.75 -3.54
N GLN A 31 20.43 4.92 -3.93
CA GLN A 31 21.25 6.08 -4.31
C GLN A 31 22.10 6.59 -3.14
N GLN A 32 21.51 6.75 -1.95
CA GLN A 32 22.27 7.13 -0.75
C GLN A 32 23.33 6.09 -0.39
N ALA A 33 23.03 4.80 -0.56
CA ALA A 33 23.97 3.72 -0.27
C ALA A 33 25.14 3.70 -1.29
N ALA A 34 24.88 4.06 -2.55
CA ALA A 34 25.91 4.25 -3.56
C ALA A 34 26.86 5.40 -3.18
N GLU A 35 26.33 6.53 -2.73
CA GLU A 35 27.12 7.67 -2.25
C GLU A 35 27.99 7.30 -1.04
N VAL A 36 27.43 6.58 -0.07
CA VAL A 36 28.20 6.08 1.09
C VAL A 36 29.32 5.12 0.65
N SER A 37 29.01 4.19 -0.26
CA SER A 37 29.99 3.25 -0.82
C SER A 37 31.13 3.98 -1.53
N GLN A 38 30.79 5.01 -2.32
CA GLN A 38 31.74 5.86 -3.03
C GLN A 38 32.65 6.64 -2.07
N LEU A 39 32.09 7.24 -1.01
CA LEU A 39 32.87 7.96 0.00
C LEU A 39 33.88 7.07 0.74
N ARG A 40 33.55 5.78 0.88
CA ARG A 40 34.47 4.77 1.43
C ARG A 40 35.53 4.30 0.43
N GLY A 41 35.42 4.69 -0.85
CA GLY A 41 36.29 4.21 -1.93
C GLY A 41 35.97 2.79 -2.40
N ALA A 42 34.80 2.25 -2.05
CA ALA A 42 34.34 0.95 -2.51
C ALA A 42 33.64 1.07 -3.88
N ARG A 43 33.66 -0.02 -4.66
CA ARG A 43 33.02 -0.11 -5.99
C ARG A 43 31.72 -0.92 -5.98
N VAL A 44 31.27 -1.33 -4.79
CA VAL A 44 30.13 -2.21 -4.58
C VAL A 44 29.42 -1.79 -3.30
N ILE A 45 28.10 -1.67 -3.34
CA ILE A 45 27.30 -1.40 -2.13
C ILE A 45 27.30 -2.66 -1.27
N SER A 46 27.86 -2.57 -0.06
CA SER A 46 27.92 -3.63 0.93
C SER A 46 26.80 -3.50 1.96
N ALA A 47 26.68 -4.49 2.84
CA ALA A 47 25.74 -4.41 3.96
C ALA A 47 26.05 -3.22 4.89
N GLU A 48 27.31 -2.88 5.07
CA GLU A 48 27.75 -1.79 5.96
C GLU A 48 27.22 -0.44 5.51
N ASP A 49 27.13 -0.20 4.20
CA ASP A 49 26.57 1.04 3.65
C ASP A 49 25.09 1.21 4.05
N LEU A 50 24.31 0.12 4.02
CA LEU A 50 22.91 0.11 4.43
C LEU A 50 22.76 0.19 5.96
N LEU A 51 23.58 -0.54 6.72
CA LEU A 51 23.59 -0.48 8.18
C LEU A 51 23.94 0.94 8.67
N PHE A 52 24.87 1.61 8.00
CA PHE A 52 25.22 2.99 8.26
C PHE A 52 24.01 3.91 8.09
N LEU A 53 23.27 3.80 6.98
CA LEU A 53 22.09 4.63 6.74
C LEU A 53 20.98 4.37 7.78
N MET A 54 20.84 3.13 8.25
CA MET A 54 19.83 2.73 9.25
C MET A 54 20.22 3.04 10.71
N ARG A 55 21.48 3.39 11.01
CA ARG A 55 22.02 3.52 12.38
C ARG A 55 21.23 4.41 13.34
N LYS A 56 20.45 5.34 12.81
CA LYS A 56 19.65 6.28 13.62
C LYS A 56 18.41 5.62 14.23
N ASP A 57 17.82 4.63 13.56
CA ASP A 57 16.65 3.91 14.04
C ASP A 57 17.08 2.54 14.57
N LYS A 58 17.49 2.52 15.83
CA LYS A 58 18.01 1.33 16.51
C LYS A 58 16.99 0.20 16.54
N LYS A 59 15.70 0.51 16.74
CA LYS A 59 14.64 -0.51 16.74
C LYS A 59 14.52 -1.20 15.38
N LYS A 60 14.52 -0.44 14.27
CA LYS A 60 14.54 -1.03 12.91
C LYS A 60 15.85 -1.77 12.61
N LEU A 61 16.99 -1.25 13.04
CA LEU A 61 18.30 -1.87 12.85
C LEU A 61 18.39 -3.23 13.60
N LYS A 62 18.00 -3.27 14.88
CA LYS A 62 17.91 -4.51 15.69
C LYS A 62 17.05 -5.55 15.00
N ARG A 63 15.87 -5.14 14.51
CA ARG A 63 14.95 -6.00 13.78
C ARG A 63 15.56 -6.57 12.49
N LEU A 64 16.28 -5.75 11.72
CA LEU A 64 17.01 -6.19 10.53
C LEU A 64 18.06 -7.25 10.89
N LEU A 65 18.90 -6.98 11.90
CA LEU A 65 19.95 -7.92 12.32
C LEU A 65 19.36 -9.25 12.78
N LYS A 66 18.28 -9.22 13.57
CA LYS A 66 17.53 -10.41 14.00
C LYS A 66 16.95 -11.17 12.80
N TYR A 67 16.39 -10.47 11.80
CA TYR A 67 15.92 -11.10 10.57
C TYR A 67 17.06 -11.80 9.80
N MET A 68 18.20 -11.12 9.61
CA MET A 68 19.35 -11.69 8.91
C MET A 68 19.86 -12.94 9.61
N PHE A 69 19.94 -12.93 10.94
CA PHE A 69 20.28 -14.10 11.74
C PHE A 69 19.30 -15.26 11.52
N PHE A 70 17.99 -15.02 11.65
CA PHE A 70 16.98 -16.07 11.47
C PHE A 70 16.92 -16.62 10.05
N ARG A 71 17.11 -15.76 9.04
CA ARG A 71 17.14 -16.20 7.65
C ARG A 71 18.33 -17.12 7.39
N ASP A 72 19.49 -16.76 7.92
CA ASP A 72 20.70 -17.55 7.80
C ASP A 72 20.59 -18.87 8.57
N TYR A 73 20.02 -18.83 9.78
CA TYR A 73 19.68 -20.02 10.56
C TYR A 73 18.71 -20.95 9.81
N LYS A 74 17.64 -20.40 9.25
CA LYS A 74 16.69 -21.16 8.42
C LYS A 74 17.38 -21.80 7.22
N SER A 75 18.25 -21.06 6.52
CA SER A 75 19.00 -21.61 5.40
C SER A 75 19.94 -22.75 5.82
N LYS A 76 20.49 -22.72 7.03
CA LYS A 76 21.29 -23.82 7.58
C LYS A 76 20.44 -25.06 7.83
N ILE A 77 19.29 -24.90 8.50
CA ILE A 77 18.40 -26.02 8.82
C ILE A 77 17.84 -26.68 7.55
N VAL A 78 17.38 -25.88 6.58
CA VAL A 78 16.83 -26.42 5.32
C VAL A 78 17.91 -27.19 4.53
N LYS A 79 19.13 -26.66 4.42
CA LYS A 79 20.23 -27.35 3.74
C LYS A 79 20.70 -28.58 4.50
N GLY A 80 20.73 -28.51 5.84
CA GLY A 80 21.10 -29.64 6.69
C GLY A 80 20.13 -30.81 6.58
N ILE A 81 18.83 -30.55 6.40
CA ILE A 81 17.82 -31.61 6.17
C ILE A 81 17.98 -32.27 4.79
N GLU A 82 18.41 -31.50 3.77
CA GLU A 82 18.69 -32.05 2.43
C GLU A 82 19.97 -32.89 2.37
N GLU A 83 20.93 -32.63 3.26
CA GLU A 83 22.21 -33.36 3.34
C GLU A 83 22.16 -34.60 4.27
N ASP A 84 21.15 -34.73 5.13
CA ASP A 84 21.00 -35.84 6.10
C ASP A 84 20.59 -37.20 5.46
N ASP A 85 20.37 -37.24 4.15
CA ASP A 85 20.15 -38.50 3.41
C ASP A 85 21.48 -39.11 2.90
N LEU A 86 22.60 -38.37 2.96
CA LEU A 86 23.90 -38.86 2.48
C LEU A 86 25.09 -38.21 3.24
N LEU A 87 25.59 -38.98 4.22
CA LEU A 87 26.99 -39.04 4.68
C LEU A 87 27.41 -38.07 5.81
N GLU A 88 27.65 -38.68 6.97
CA GLU A 88 28.53 -38.19 8.02
C GLU A 88 29.88 -37.73 7.44
N ASP A 89 30.43 -36.65 8.03
CA ASP A 89 31.80 -36.13 7.84
C ASP A 89 31.99 -34.88 6.97
N LYS A 90 31.38 -33.75 7.37
CA LYS A 90 31.99 -32.40 7.22
C LYS A 90 31.33 -31.31 8.07
N PHE A 91 31.60 -31.31 9.38
CA PHE A 91 31.19 -30.24 10.31
C PHE A 91 31.91 -28.88 10.12
N SER A 92 32.36 -28.55 8.90
CA SER A 92 33.13 -27.33 8.59
C SER A 92 32.38 -26.27 7.77
N SER A 93 31.14 -26.52 7.33
CA SER A 93 30.32 -25.51 6.61
C SER A 93 29.72 -24.42 7.53
N SER A 94 30.08 -24.44 8.81
CA SER A 94 29.55 -23.64 9.93
C SER A 94 29.94 -22.14 9.93
N SER A 95 30.98 -21.73 9.18
CA SER A 95 31.66 -20.45 9.40
C SER A 95 30.96 -19.19 8.85
N ASN A 96 30.22 -19.29 7.73
CA ASN A 96 29.82 -18.09 6.98
C ASN A 96 28.69 -17.26 7.62
N VAL A 97 27.74 -17.90 8.32
CA VAL A 97 26.63 -17.20 9.00
C VAL A 97 27.14 -16.39 10.19
N ASN A 98 27.98 -17.03 11.02
CA ASN A 98 28.61 -16.36 12.16
C ASN A 98 29.55 -15.26 11.68
N LYS A 99 30.21 -15.45 10.51
CA LYS A 99 31.05 -14.43 9.89
C LYS A 99 30.28 -13.20 9.46
N ARG A 100 29.13 -13.33 8.78
CA ARG A 100 28.31 -12.17 8.37
C ARG A 100 27.76 -11.40 9.56
N GLN A 101 27.29 -12.09 10.59
CA GLN A 101 26.83 -11.47 11.82
C GLN A 101 27.96 -10.73 12.53
N LYS A 102 29.13 -11.36 12.65
CA LYS A 102 30.32 -10.76 13.25
C LYS A 102 30.76 -9.50 12.50
N ILE A 103 30.82 -9.53 11.16
CA ILE A 103 31.16 -8.36 10.35
C ILE A 103 30.18 -7.19 10.62
N ALA A 104 28.87 -7.47 10.67
CA ALA A 104 27.89 -6.44 10.97
C ALA A 104 28.05 -5.87 12.39
N GLN A 105 28.34 -6.72 13.38
CA GLN A 105 28.60 -6.31 14.77
C GLN A 105 29.89 -5.49 14.89
N ASP A 106 30.99 -5.96 14.31
CA ASP A 106 32.29 -5.27 14.30
C ASP A 106 32.17 -3.89 13.63
N PHE A 107 31.43 -3.80 12.52
CA PHE A 107 31.14 -2.53 11.86
C PHE A 107 30.35 -1.58 12.76
N LEU A 108 29.26 -2.05 13.38
CA LEU A 108 28.44 -1.20 14.25
C LEU A 108 29.23 -0.72 15.47
N HIS A 109 30.07 -1.58 16.06
CA HIS A 109 31.00 -1.19 17.11
C HIS A 109 31.93 -0.07 16.63
N SER A 110 32.49 -0.19 15.42
CA SER A 110 33.44 0.81 14.90
C SER A 110 32.85 2.22 14.68
N ILE A 111 31.53 2.32 14.52
CA ILE A 111 30.83 3.60 14.32
C ILE A 111 30.05 4.06 15.57
N ASP A 112 30.12 3.32 16.67
CA ASP A 112 29.36 3.60 17.88
C ASP A 112 30.05 4.67 18.75
N GLN A 113 29.68 5.93 18.51
CA GLN A 113 30.20 7.05 19.28
C GLN A 113 29.47 7.24 20.62
N THR A 114 28.24 6.75 20.75
CA THR A 114 27.37 7.01 21.91
C THR A 114 27.26 5.80 22.85
N GLY A 115 27.71 4.62 22.42
CA GLY A 115 27.51 3.35 23.12
C GLY A 115 26.11 2.76 22.92
N GLU A 116 25.23 3.46 22.20
CA GLU A 116 23.83 3.06 22.05
C GLU A 116 23.62 1.99 20.98
N LEU A 117 24.54 1.86 20.01
CA LEU A 117 24.49 0.78 19.02
C LEU A 117 24.91 -0.55 19.64
N LEU A 118 25.86 -0.52 20.58
CA LEU A 118 26.27 -1.68 21.37
C LEU A 118 25.19 -2.10 22.36
N ALA A 119 24.63 -1.14 23.11
CA ALA A 119 23.56 -1.41 24.09
C ALA A 119 22.34 -2.13 23.48
N MET A 120 22.07 -1.89 22.19
CA MET A 120 21.00 -2.56 21.44
C MET A 120 21.14 -4.09 21.36
N PHE A 121 22.35 -4.63 21.50
CA PHE A 121 22.60 -6.08 21.49
C PHE A 121 22.40 -6.76 22.86
N GLU A 122 22.52 -6.00 23.94
CA GLU A 122 22.34 -6.48 25.32
C GLU A 122 20.88 -6.41 25.75
N ASP A 123 20.13 -5.50 25.14
CA ASP A 123 18.72 -5.32 25.39
C ASP A 123 17.89 -6.48 24.79
N ASP A 124 17.22 -7.25 25.64
CA ASP A 124 16.28 -8.31 25.24
C ASP A 124 14.84 -7.78 25.01
N GLU A 125 14.64 -6.46 24.85
CA GLU A 125 13.33 -5.86 24.56
C GLU A 125 12.62 -6.57 23.39
N ILE A 126 11.35 -6.88 23.62
CA ILE A 126 10.46 -7.48 22.63
C ILE A 126 10.19 -6.46 21.52
N ASP A 127 10.20 -6.92 20.28
CA ASP A 127 9.85 -6.09 19.13
C ASP A 127 8.32 -5.96 19.04
N ASP A 128 7.77 -4.93 19.70
CA ASP A 128 6.33 -4.66 19.79
C ASP A 128 5.63 -4.70 18.43
N ILE A 129 6.25 -4.13 17.39
CA ILE A 129 5.69 -4.10 16.03
C ILE A 129 5.57 -5.53 15.48
N LYS A 130 6.57 -6.38 15.71
CA LYS A 130 6.50 -7.79 15.28
C LYS A 130 5.53 -8.60 16.12
N GLN A 131 5.45 -8.33 17.42
CA GLN A 131 4.47 -8.96 18.30
C GLN A 131 3.04 -8.61 17.88
N GLU A 132 2.73 -7.33 17.66
CA GLU A 132 1.39 -6.88 17.24
C GLU A 132 0.98 -7.51 15.91
N ARG A 133 1.91 -7.59 14.94
CA ARG A 133 1.66 -8.28 13.66
C ARG A 133 1.40 -9.78 13.85
N MET A 134 2.09 -10.43 14.80
CA MET A 134 1.90 -11.84 15.10
C MET A 134 0.54 -12.09 15.76
N GLU A 135 0.15 -11.27 16.74
CA GLU A 135 -1.16 -11.31 17.39
C GLU A 135 -2.30 -11.04 16.40
N ARG A 136 -2.09 -10.12 15.45
CA ARG A 136 -3.05 -9.85 14.37
C ARG A 136 -3.24 -11.06 13.46
N ALA A 137 -2.13 -11.69 13.04
CA ALA A 137 -2.17 -12.90 12.24
C ALA A 137 -2.87 -14.05 13.00
N GLU A 138 -2.57 -14.21 14.29
CA GLU A 138 -3.21 -15.23 15.14
C GLU A 138 -4.73 -15.04 15.18
N ARG A 139 -5.21 -13.82 15.47
CA ARG A 139 -6.65 -13.49 15.46
C ARG A 139 -7.29 -13.77 14.11
N GLN A 140 -6.63 -13.42 13.01
CA GLN A 140 -7.13 -13.67 11.66
C GLN A 140 -7.28 -15.17 11.38
N THR A 141 -6.35 -16.00 11.87
CA THR A 141 -6.34 -17.45 11.61
C THR A 141 -7.38 -18.24 12.40
N ARG A 142 -7.89 -17.72 13.52
CA ARG A 142 -8.91 -18.42 14.34
C ARG A 142 -10.21 -18.74 13.59
N MET A 143 -10.54 -17.93 12.58
CA MET A 143 -11.78 -18.04 11.82
C MET A 143 -11.58 -18.69 10.44
N MET A 144 -10.38 -19.18 10.14
CA MET A 144 -10.06 -19.77 8.84
C MET A 144 -10.38 -21.26 8.80
N ASP A 145 -10.91 -21.72 7.67
CA ASP A 145 -10.91 -23.15 7.33
C ASP A 145 -9.51 -23.64 6.90
N ALA A 146 -9.35 -24.96 6.74
CA ALA A 146 -8.07 -25.56 6.39
C ALA A 146 -7.49 -25.05 5.06
N ALA A 147 -8.33 -24.78 4.06
CA ALA A 147 -7.88 -24.29 2.75
C ALA A 147 -7.45 -22.82 2.81
N GLN A 148 -8.22 -22.00 3.53
CA GLN A 148 -7.90 -20.60 3.80
C GLN A 148 -6.61 -20.47 4.60
N TYR A 149 -6.43 -21.31 5.62
CA TYR A 149 -5.22 -21.32 6.44
C TYR A 149 -3.98 -21.72 5.63
N ALA A 150 -4.09 -22.71 4.74
CA ALA A 150 -3.00 -23.10 3.85
C ALA A 150 -2.57 -21.94 2.93
N GLU A 151 -3.51 -21.27 2.28
CA GLU A 151 -3.22 -20.11 1.42
C GLU A 151 -2.64 -18.93 2.22
N PHE A 152 -3.11 -18.72 3.45
CA PHE A 152 -2.56 -17.70 4.35
C PHE A 152 -1.10 -18.01 4.72
N CYS A 153 -0.78 -19.28 5.01
CA CYS A 153 0.58 -19.72 5.28
C CYS A 153 1.49 -19.54 4.07
N GLU A 154 1.04 -19.89 2.87
CA GLU A 154 1.78 -19.62 1.63
C GLU A 154 2.05 -18.12 1.46
N SER A 155 1.02 -17.30 1.66
CA SER A 155 1.11 -15.84 1.55
C SER A 155 2.06 -15.22 2.58
N ARG A 156 2.18 -15.80 3.78
CA ARG A 156 3.12 -15.37 4.83
C ARG A 156 4.58 -15.69 4.50
N GLN A 157 4.83 -16.69 3.66
CA GLN A 157 6.18 -17.10 3.27
C GLN A 157 6.70 -16.35 2.03
N LEU A 158 5.85 -15.55 1.37
CA LEU A 158 6.27 -14.76 0.21
C LEU A 158 7.14 -13.58 0.61
N SER A 159 8.22 -13.38 -0.13
CA SER A 159 9.16 -12.26 0.00
C SER A 159 9.64 -11.81 -1.37
N PHE A 160 10.22 -10.60 -1.42
CA PHE A 160 10.88 -10.08 -2.62
C PHE A 160 12.10 -10.92 -3.04
N SER A 161 12.73 -11.64 -2.11
CA SER A 161 13.88 -12.50 -2.40
C SER A 161 13.54 -13.77 -3.20
N LYS A 162 12.27 -14.23 -3.20
CA LYS A 162 11.84 -15.41 -3.96
C LYS A 162 12.00 -15.24 -5.49
N LYS A 163 11.98 -14.00 -5.98
CA LYS A 163 12.19 -13.64 -7.39
C LYS A 163 13.33 -12.62 -7.53
N ALA A 164 14.51 -12.95 -6.97
CA ALA A 164 15.64 -12.04 -6.85
C ALA A 164 16.05 -11.32 -8.15
N SER A 165 16.06 -12.02 -9.31
CA SER A 165 16.38 -11.39 -10.59
C SER A 165 15.36 -10.32 -10.98
N LYS A 166 14.06 -10.64 -10.89
CA LYS A 166 12.99 -9.66 -11.19
C LYS A 166 13.02 -8.48 -10.22
N PHE A 167 13.35 -8.73 -8.95
CA PHE A 167 13.48 -7.65 -7.97
C PHE A 167 14.66 -6.73 -8.28
N ARG A 168 15.80 -7.29 -8.72
CA ARG A 168 16.96 -6.51 -9.20
C ARG A 168 16.61 -5.67 -10.42
N ASP A 169 15.90 -6.26 -11.38
CA ASP A 169 15.49 -5.57 -12.61
C ASP A 169 14.47 -4.46 -12.31
N TRP A 170 13.55 -4.71 -11.39
CA TRP A 170 12.54 -3.74 -10.95
C TRP A 170 13.17 -2.52 -10.24
N LEU A 171 14.26 -2.71 -9.49
CA LEU A 171 15.06 -1.62 -8.91
C LEU A 171 16.00 -0.94 -9.92
N ASP A 172 16.04 -1.42 -11.17
CA ASP A 172 16.96 -0.94 -12.21
C ASP A 172 18.44 -0.90 -11.78
N CYS A 173 18.89 -1.89 -10.99
CA CYS A 173 20.29 -1.91 -10.50
C CYS A 173 21.33 -2.03 -11.64
N SER A 174 20.90 -2.35 -12.87
CA SER A 174 21.78 -2.50 -14.02
C SER A 174 22.32 -1.17 -14.53
N SER A 175 21.54 -0.09 -14.40
CA SER A 175 21.91 1.26 -14.81
C SER A 175 22.84 1.97 -13.82
N MET A 176 22.99 1.43 -12.61
CA MET A 176 23.86 1.99 -11.57
C MET A 176 25.35 1.73 -11.83
N GLU A 177 26.17 2.74 -11.55
CA GLU A 177 27.63 2.63 -11.57
C GLU A 177 28.14 1.72 -10.43
N ILE A 178 27.67 1.95 -9.21
CA ILE A 178 28.01 1.15 -8.02
C ILE A 178 26.85 0.22 -7.70
N LYS A 179 27.05 -1.09 -7.88
CA LYS A 179 25.98 -2.08 -7.75
C LYS A 179 25.94 -2.69 -6.35
N PRO A 180 24.75 -3.05 -5.83
CA PRO A 180 24.62 -3.80 -4.59
C PRO A 180 25.10 -5.24 -4.73
N ASN A 181 25.83 -5.71 -3.72
CA ASN A 181 26.19 -7.13 -3.62
C ASN A 181 24.98 -7.99 -3.20
N VAL A 182 25.19 -9.31 -3.17
CA VAL A 182 24.13 -10.28 -2.83
C VAL A 182 23.53 -10.01 -1.45
N ILE A 183 24.35 -9.65 -0.46
CA ILE A 183 23.91 -9.38 0.91
C ILE A 183 23.13 -8.06 0.99
N ALA A 184 23.56 -7.03 0.25
CA ALA A 184 22.83 -5.77 0.14
C ALA A 184 21.46 -5.97 -0.53
N MET A 185 21.39 -6.75 -1.61
CA MET A 185 20.13 -7.11 -2.27
C MET A 185 19.18 -7.88 -1.34
N GLU A 186 19.74 -8.76 -0.52
CA GLU A 186 19.06 -9.50 0.53
C GLU A 186 18.45 -8.58 1.61
N ILE A 187 19.19 -7.55 2.04
CA ILE A 187 18.70 -6.52 2.96
C ILE A 187 17.61 -5.67 2.28
N LEU A 188 17.81 -5.24 1.03
CA LEU A 188 16.82 -4.46 0.27
C LEU A 188 15.50 -5.21 0.11
N ALA A 189 15.54 -6.52 -0.15
CA ALA A 189 14.34 -7.35 -0.25
C ALA A 189 13.57 -7.43 1.08
N TYR A 190 14.28 -7.45 2.21
CA TYR A 190 13.67 -7.38 3.53
C TYR A 190 13.07 -6.00 3.80
N LEU A 191 13.79 -4.93 3.49
CA LEU A 191 13.32 -3.56 3.68
C LEU A 191 12.10 -3.25 2.81
N ALA A 192 12.03 -3.80 1.60
CA ALA A 192 10.84 -3.74 0.75
C ALA A 192 9.63 -4.38 1.46
N TYR A 193 9.79 -5.59 2.00
CA TYR A 193 8.74 -6.27 2.75
C TYR A 193 8.31 -5.48 3.99
N GLU A 194 9.25 -4.97 4.78
CA GLU A 194 8.94 -4.18 5.97
C GLU A 194 8.25 -2.86 5.64
N THR A 195 8.60 -2.23 4.52
CA THR A 195 7.94 -1.00 4.05
C THR A 195 6.48 -1.28 3.68
N VAL A 196 6.21 -2.37 2.94
CA VAL A 196 4.85 -2.82 2.66
C VAL A 196 4.09 -3.11 3.96
N ALA A 197 4.73 -3.81 4.91
CA ALA A 197 4.12 -4.13 6.20
C ALA A 197 3.75 -2.86 6.98
N GLN A 198 4.64 -1.87 7.03
CA GLN A 198 4.38 -0.60 7.69
C GLN A 198 3.25 0.19 7.01
N LEU A 199 3.21 0.22 5.67
CA LEU A 199 2.11 0.85 4.93
C LEU A 199 0.77 0.19 5.24
N VAL A 200 0.72 -1.14 5.31
CA VAL A 200 -0.49 -1.88 5.67
C VAL A 200 -0.91 -1.60 7.11
N ASP A 201 0.01 -1.65 8.08
CA ASP A 201 -0.30 -1.36 9.48
C ASP A 201 -0.92 0.05 9.64
N LEU A 202 -0.32 1.06 9.01
CA LEU A 202 -0.82 2.43 9.06
C LEU A 202 -2.14 2.62 8.32
N ALA A 203 -2.34 1.92 7.20
CA ALA A 203 -3.61 1.98 6.48
C ALA A 203 -4.75 1.31 7.25
N LEU A 204 -4.46 0.23 7.99
CA LEU A 204 -5.44 -0.40 8.88
C LEU A 204 -5.81 0.53 10.05
N LEU A 205 -4.82 1.24 10.61
CA LEU A 205 -5.06 2.26 11.63
C LEU A 205 -5.94 3.40 11.09
N VAL A 206 -5.60 3.95 9.92
CA VAL A 206 -6.41 5.00 9.27
C VAL A 206 -7.83 4.52 8.96
N ARG A 207 -7.98 3.30 8.45
CA ARG A 207 -9.29 2.71 8.17
C ARG A 207 -10.14 2.62 9.44
N GLN A 208 -9.54 2.23 10.56
CA GLN A 208 -10.22 2.18 11.86
C GLN A 208 -10.63 3.58 12.34
N ASP A 209 -9.77 4.58 12.17
CA ASP A 209 -10.07 5.98 12.51
C ASP A 209 -11.18 6.59 11.64
N MET A 210 -11.26 6.18 10.37
CA MET A 210 -12.26 6.64 9.40
C MET A 210 -13.59 5.91 9.51
N ALA A 211 -13.64 4.75 10.16
CA ALA A 211 -14.89 4.05 10.39
C ALA A 211 -15.80 4.92 11.27
N PRO A 212 -17.07 5.14 10.89
CA PRO A 212 -17.99 5.90 11.71
C PRO A 212 -18.10 5.23 13.08
N LYS A 213 -17.66 5.92 14.14
CA LYS A 213 -17.80 5.43 15.51
C LYS A 213 -19.29 5.38 15.82
N ALA A 214 -19.87 4.19 15.77
CA ALA A 214 -21.23 3.97 16.23
C ALA A 214 -21.29 4.41 17.71
N GLY A 215 -21.90 5.56 17.97
CA GLY A 215 -22.00 6.16 19.30
C GLY A 215 -21.47 7.58 19.48
N ASP A 216 -20.97 8.25 18.43
CA ASP A 216 -20.66 9.70 18.52
C ASP A 216 -21.95 10.53 18.39
N PRO A 217 -22.42 11.23 19.45
CA PRO A 217 -23.61 12.08 19.41
C PRO A 217 -23.50 13.23 18.40
N PHE A 218 -22.29 13.55 17.94
CA PHE A 218 -22.00 14.60 16.98
C PHE A 218 -21.70 14.09 15.57
N SER A 219 -21.88 12.79 15.29
CA SER A 219 -21.70 12.23 13.93
C SER A 219 -22.67 12.82 12.90
N HIS A 220 -23.77 13.44 13.34
CA HIS A 220 -24.71 14.21 12.52
C HIS A 220 -24.37 15.70 12.41
N ALA A 221 -23.37 16.20 13.14
CA ALA A 221 -22.94 17.59 13.07
C ALA A 221 -22.13 17.81 11.79
N ILE A 222 -22.83 18.13 10.71
CA ILE A 222 -22.22 18.55 9.46
C ILE A 222 -21.61 19.93 9.69
N SER A 223 -20.28 20.04 9.63
CA SER A 223 -19.59 21.34 9.65
C SER A 223 -20.07 22.21 8.49
N ALA A 224 -20.29 23.51 8.73
CA ALA A 224 -20.75 24.46 7.71
C ALA A 224 -19.85 24.47 6.44
N THR A 225 -18.57 24.12 6.59
CA THR A 225 -17.62 23.99 5.48
C THR A 225 -17.97 22.85 4.52
N PHE A 226 -18.59 21.78 5.01
CA PHE A 226 -19.01 20.62 4.19
C PHE A 226 -20.21 20.96 3.28
N ILE A 227 -21.12 21.83 3.73
CA ILE A 227 -22.31 22.26 2.99
C ILE A 227 -21.93 23.16 1.80
N GLN A 228 -20.92 24.01 1.95
CA GLN A 228 -20.46 24.90 0.88
C GLN A 228 -19.83 24.15 -0.30
N TYR A 229 -19.13 23.03 -0.05
CA TYR A 229 -18.50 22.27 -1.13
C TYR A 229 -19.46 21.35 -1.89
N HIS A 230 -20.53 20.86 -1.26
CA HIS A 230 -21.45 19.88 -1.88
C HIS A 230 -22.68 20.48 -2.58
N THR A 231 -22.91 21.79 -2.49
CA THR A 231 -24.08 22.43 -3.15
C THR A 231 -23.79 22.80 -4.63
N SER A 232 -22.57 22.58 -5.13
CA SER A 232 -22.14 23.04 -6.46
C SER A 232 -22.13 21.98 -7.56
N THR A 233 -22.65 20.77 -7.32
CA THR A 233 -22.70 19.71 -8.35
C THR A 233 -24.06 19.01 -8.39
N GLU A 234 -24.74 19.26 -9.52
CA GLU A 234 -25.86 18.54 -10.16
C GLU A 234 -27.32 18.87 -9.76
N PRO A 235 -28.18 19.22 -10.75
CA PRO A 235 -29.59 19.54 -10.55
C PRO A 235 -30.52 18.32 -10.72
N HIS A 236 -31.61 18.32 -9.94
CA HIS A 236 -32.90 17.65 -10.17
C HIS A 236 -32.92 16.12 -10.37
N LEU A 237 -33.31 15.39 -9.31
CA LEU A 237 -34.33 14.34 -9.41
C LEU A 237 -34.91 13.93 -8.03
N PHE A 238 -36.24 14.10 -7.89
CA PHE A 238 -37.18 13.50 -6.93
C PHE A 238 -37.03 13.65 -5.40
N GLY A 239 -38.13 14.11 -4.78
CA GLY A 239 -38.66 13.45 -3.57
C GLY A 239 -38.75 14.30 -2.29
N SER A 240 -39.50 15.39 -2.31
CA SER A 240 -39.82 16.19 -1.12
C SER A 240 -40.77 15.45 -0.16
N SER A 241 -40.27 15.10 1.03
CA SER A 241 -41.08 14.75 2.21
C SER A 241 -41.22 15.94 3.16
N SER A 242 -42.48 16.32 3.38
CA SER A 242 -43.08 16.97 4.56
C SER A 242 -42.19 17.79 5.51
N GLY A 243 -42.31 19.12 5.41
CA GLY A 243 -41.93 20.06 6.48
C GLY A 243 -42.89 21.25 6.49
N MET A 244 -43.74 21.31 7.52
CA MET A 244 -44.78 22.33 7.71
C MET A 244 -44.18 23.74 7.79
N LYS A 245 -44.73 24.68 7.01
CA LYS A 245 -44.46 26.13 7.10
C LYS A 245 -45.55 26.80 7.93
N SER A 246 -45.16 27.71 8.83
CA SER A 246 -45.98 28.84 9.27
C SER A 246 -45.19 30.14 9.06
N SER A 247 -45.70 30.97 8.15
CA SER A 247 -45.26 32.36 7.88
C SER A 247 -45.68 33.32 9.00
N PRO A 248 -45.13 34.55 9.05
CA PRO A 248 -45.79 35.74 8.45
C PRO A 248 -44.77 36.78 7.88
N ASP A 249 -45.03 37.88 7.16
CA ASP A 249 -46.08 38.40 6.25
C ASP A 249 -45.54 39.74 5.65
N SER A 250 -45.98 40.10 4.42
CA SER A 250 -46.01 41.45 3.76
C SER A 250 -44.75 42.19 3.20
N PRO A 251 -44.90 43.14 2.23
CA PRO A 251 -45.86 43.18 1.10
C PRO A 251 -45.24 43.60 -0.28
N GLU A 252 -46.11 43.47 -1.28
CA GLU A 252 -45.91 43.53 -2.74
C GLU A 252 -45.99 44.96 -3.32
N ASN A 253 -45.27 45.23 -4.42
CA ASN A 253 -45.43 46.45 -5.21
C ASN A 253 -45.08 46.20 -6.69
N THR A 254 -46.07 45.94 -7.55
CA THR A 254 -46.16 46.53 -8.91
C THR A 254 -47.48 46.15 -9.61
N PRO A 255 -48.14 47.09 -10.35
CA PRO A 255 -49.37 46.82 -11.08
C PRO A 255 -49.15 46.40 -12.56
N PRO A 256 -50.12 45.72 -13.22
CA PRO A 256 -50.20 45.49 -14.69
C PRO A 256 -51.07 46.59 -15.37
N PRO A 257 -51.41 46.65 -16.70
CA PRO A 257 -51.37 45.63 -17.78
C PRO A 257 -50.97 46.09 -19.24
N THR A 258 -50.96 45.09 -20.14
CA THR A 258 -51.02 44.86 -21.64
C THR A 258 -51.65 45.92 -22.61
N PRO A 259 -51.84 45.73 -23.97
CA PRO A 259 -51.29 44.81 -25.03
C PRO A 259 -51.17 45.35 -26.53
N THR A 260 -50.65 44.48 -27.45
CA THR A 260 -50.89 44.30 -28.93
C THR A 260 -50.45 45.40 -29.97
N ALA A 261 -50.05 45.18 -31.25
CA ALA A 261 -50.33 44.16 -32.30
C ALA A 261 -49.33 44.28 -33.53
N PRO A 262 -49.54 43.69 -34.75
CA PRO A 262 -48.67 42.62 -35.32
C PRO A 262 -48.29 42.81 -36.83
N THR A 263 -48.04 41.68 -37.53
CA THR A 263 -47.95 41.41 -39.00
C THR A 263 -46.51 41.10 -39.48
N SER A 264 -46.18 40.15 -40.36
CA SER A 264 -46.89 39.24 -41.28
C SER A 264 -45.90 38.14 -41.79
N GLY A 265 -46.39 36.97 -42.24
CA GLY A 265 -45.63 35.80 -42.78
C GLY A 265 -44.91 36.02 -44.15
N PRO A 266 -44.59 34.99 -45.01
CA PRO A 266 -45.33 33.74 -45.25
C PRO A 266 -44.57 32.41 -45.68
N GLN A 267 -45.27 31.27 -45.51
CA GLN A 267 -45.53 30.11 -46.43
C GLN A 267 -44.47 29.16 -47.11
N HIS A 268 -44.58 27.85 -46.77
CA HIS A 268 -44.71 26.59 -47.60
C HIS A 268 -43.55 26.05 -48.53
N PRO A 269 -43.61 24.80 -49.11
CA PRO A 269 -43.71 23.42 -48.53
C PRO A 269 -42.94 22.27 -49.31
N GLY A 270 -43.05 20.99 -48.89
CA GLY A 270 -42.86 19.77 -49.73
C GLY A 270 -42.39 18.50 -48.98
N LYS A 271 -43.20 17.42 -48.80
CA LYS A 271 -43.37 16.14 -49.58
C LYS A 271 -42.04 15.37 -49.86
N ASN A 272 -41.87 14.04 -49.78
CA ASN A 272 -42.74 12.84 -49.82
C ASN A 272 -41.96 11.56 -49.34
N GLN A 273 -42.70 10.45 -49.14
CA GLN A 273 -42.30 9.10 -48.66
C GLN A 273 -41.75 8.10 -49.72
N SER A 274 -41.32 6.92 -49.23
CA SER A 274 -41.42 5.53 -49.78
C SER A 274 -40.06 4.89 -50.14
N GLY A 275 -39.75 3.60 -49.94
CA GLY A 275 -40.55 2.41 -49.60
C GLY A 275 -39.66 1.16 -49.40
N THR A 276 -40.31 0.01 -49.18
CA THR A 276 -39.79 -1.30 -48.71
C THR A 276 -39.74 -2.35 -49.84
N LEU A 277 -39.00 -3.47 -49.60
CA LEU A 277 -39.14 -4.89 -50.10
C LEU A 277 -37.77 -5.47 -50.56
N GLY A 278 -37.35 -6.74 -50.35
CA GLY A 278 -38.00 -7.96 -49.86
C GLY A 278 -37.04 -9.17 -49.67
N ASN A 279 -37.63 -10.33 -49.33
CA ASN A 279 -37.13 -11.71 -49.06
C ASN A 279 -36.15 -12.30 -50.12
N GLY A 280 -35.39 -13.40 -49.96
CA GLY A 280 -35.21 -14.49 -48.96
C GLY A 280 -34.64 -15.74 -49.69
N ASN A 281 -33.89 -16.66 -49.03
CA ASN A 281 -33.97 -18.14 -49.24
C ASN A 281 -33.00 -18.97 -48.34
N VAL A 282 -33.35 -20.24 -48.15
CA VAL A 282 -32.78 -21.27 -47.25
C VAL A 282 -31.74 -22.17 -47.93
N GLY A 283 -30.77 -22.68 -47.16
CA GLY A 283 -29.91 -23.83 -47.52
C GLY A 283 -29.15 -24.38 -46.29
N GLN A 284 -29.40 -25.65 -45.94
CA GLN A 284 -28.74 -26.43 -44.89
C GLN A 284 -27.42 -27.03 -45.42
N ASP A 285 -26.35 -27.03 -44.61
CA ASP A 285 -25.51 -28.23 -44.44
C ASP A 285 -24.54 -28.16 -43.25
N SER A 286 -24.16 -29.34 -42.77
CA SER A 286 -23.59 -29.63 -41.45
C SER A 286 -22.05 -29.61 -41.43
N ALA A 287 -21.43 -28.97 -40.42
CA ALA A 287 -20.04 -29.27 -40.04
C ALA A 287 -19.72 -28.92 -38.56
N LYS A 288 -19.12 -29.89 -37.87
CA LYS A 288 -18.69 -29.87 -36.46
C LYS A 288 -17.59 -28.84 -36.21
N THR A 289 -17.68 -27.99 -35.18
CA THR A 289 -16.48 -27.46 -34.49
C THR A 289 -16.76 -27.07 -33.03
N LYS A 290 -15.77 -27.38 -32.17
CA LYS A 290 -15.69 -27.30 -30.71
C LYS A 290 -16.18 -25.98 -30.09
N GLN A 291 -17.10 -26.08 -29.12
CA GLN A 291 -17.45 -24.99 -28.21
C GLN A 291 -16.28 -24.67 -27.26
N ARG A 292 -15.64 -23.51 -27.44
CA ARG A 292 -14.92 -22.81 -26.37
C ARG A 292 -15.97 -22.14 -25.48
N LYS A 293 -16.15 -22.66 -24.26
CA LYS A 293 -17.06 -22.10 -23.25
C LYS A 293 -16.48 -20.78 -22.73
N ARG A 294 -16.87 -19.68 -23.37
CA ARG A 294 -16.65 -18.30 -22.92
C ARG A 294 -17.47 -18.11 -21.63
N LYS A 295 -16.79 -18.06 -20.48
CA LYS A 295 -17.44 -17.85 -19.17
C LYS A 295 -17.95 -16.40 -19.13
N LYS A 296 -19.27 -16.26 -19.15
CA LYS A 296 -20.02 -15.01 -19.09
C LYS A 296 -19.67 -14.28 -17.79
N SER A 297 -19.05 -13.10 -17.91
CA SER A 297 -18.90 -12.16 -16.81
C SER A 297 -20.27 -11.61 -16.47
N THR A 298 -20.80 -11.99 -15.31
CA THR A 298 -21.96 -11.33 -14.73
C THR A 298 -21.41 -10.22 -13.84
N ALA A 299 -21.38 -9.00 -14.37
CA ALA A 299 -21.25 -7.81 -13.56
C ALA A 299 -22.55 -7.69 -12.75
N ALA A 300 -22.45 -7.96 -11.45
CA ALA A 300 -23.49 -7.57 -10.50
C ALA A 300 -23.06 -6.22 -9.92
N CYS A 301 -23.61 -5.16 -10.50
CA CYS A 301 -23.68 -3.86 -9.85
C CYS A 301 -24.65 -4.04 -8.67
N GLY A 302 -24.08 -4.25 -7.48
CA GLY A 302 -24.78 -4.25 -6.21
C GLY A 302 -24.07 -3.23 -5.33
N ILE A 303 -24.87 -2.39 -4.69
CA ILE A 303 -24.48 -1.35 -3.71
C ILE A 303 -23.24 -1.83 -2.93
N GLU A 304 -22.13 -1.09 -3.07
CA GLU A 304 -20.83 -1.43 -2.49
C GLU A 304 -20.97 -1.57 -0.97
N ALA A 305 -21.12 -2.80 -0.49
CA ALA A 305 -20.70 -3.14 0.86
C ALA A 305 -19.24 -2.71 0.96
N GLN A 306 -18.93 -1.80 1.88
CA GLN A 306 -17.55 -1.33 2.11
C GLN A 306 -16.62 -2.52 2.04
N SER A 307 -15.83 -2.60 0.98
CA SER A 307 -14.91 -3.71 0.79
C SER A 307 -13.96 -3.72 1.98
N ASP A 308 -13.84 -4.86 2.67
CA ASP A 308 -12.83 -5.05 3.74
C ASP A 308 -11.39 -4.92 3.19
N ALA A 309 -11.21 -4.69 1.88
CA ALA A 309 -9.92 -4.34 1.33
C ALA A 309 -9.48 -2.92 1.71
N ILE A 310 -8.18 -2.74 1.91
CA ILE A 310 -7.56 -1.45 2.08
C ILE A 310 -7.77 -0.61 0.81
N GLN A 311 -8.42 0.54 0.97
CA GLN A 311 -8.65 1.50 -0.09
C GLN A 311 -7.40 2.37 -0.36
N PRO A 312 -7.22 2.88 -1.59
CA PRO A 312 -6.14 3.82 -1.88
C PRO A 312 -6.19 5.10 -1.03
N SER A 313 -7.38 5.52 -0.59
CA SER A 313 -7.57 6.64 0.34
C SER A 313 -6.91 6.41 1.69
N HIS A 314 -6.96 5.19 2.24
CA HIS A 314 -6.30 4.84 3.49
C HIS A 314 -4.77 4.95 3.38
N ILE A 315 -4.20 4.52 2.25
CA ILE A 315 -2.76 4.66 1.98
C ILE A 315 -2.37 6.12 1.83
N ARG A 316 -3.11 6.90 1.03
CA ARG A 316 -2.84 8.35 0.86
C ARG A 316 -2.89 9.09 2.19
N GLU A 317 -3.88 8.80 3.00
CA GLU A 317 -4.02 9.40 4.33
C GLU A 317 -2.92 8.92 5.30
N ALA A 318 -2.51 7.65 5.24
CA ALA A 318 -1.38 7.14 6.01
C ALA A 318 -0.08 7.87 5.64
N ILE A 319 0.18 8.10 4.34
CA ILE A 319 1.31 8.93 3.89
C ILE A 319 1.17 10.37 4.41
N ARG A 320 -0.03 10.96 4.33
CA ARG A 320 -0.26 12.34 4.80
C ARG A 320 0.01 12.50 6.30
N ARG A 321 -0.43 11.55 7.13
CA ARG A 321 -0.27 11.59 8.60
C ARG A 321 1.11 11.15 9.07
N TYR A 322 1.69 10.14 8.40
CA TYR A 322 2.83 9.40 8.92
C TYR A 322 4.02 9.31 7.96
N GLY A 323 3.98 9.92 6.77
CA GLY A 323 5.00 9.79 5.72
C GLY A 323 6.44 9.92 6.19
N HIS A 324 6.72 10.84 7.12
CA HIS A 324 8.02 11.02 7.77
C HIS A 324 8.55 9.82 8.59
N LYS A 325 7.73 8.79 8.86
CA LYS A 325 8.10 7.59 9.63
C LYS A 325 8.16 6.35 8.73
N ILE A 326 7.69 6.46 7.49
CA ILE A 326 7.52 5.35 6.56
C ILE A 326 8.81 5.14 5.78
N GLY A 327 9.25 3.88 5.74
CA GLY A 327 10.37 3.46 4.91
C GLY A 327 11.59 3.00 5.68
N PRO A 328 12.65 2.60 4.96
CA PRO A 328 13.83 1.97 5.53
C PRO A 328 14.68 2.93 6.37
N VAL A 329 14.71 4.20 5.99
CA VAL A 329 15.39 5.28 6.70
C VAL A 329 14.35 6.32 7.10
N SER A 330 14.30 6.68 8.38
CA SER A 330 13.51 7.84 8.81
C SER A 330 14.20 9.09 8.26
N PRO A 331 13.52 9.95 7.47
CA PRO A 331 14.09 11.18 6.99
C PRO A 331 14.55 12.02 8.19
N PHE A 332 15.79 12.48 8.14
CA PHE A 332 16.19 13.63 8.94
C PHE A 332 15.56 14.87 8.29
N THR A 333 14.29 15.16 8.54
CA THR A 333 13.79 16.52 8.38
C THR A 333 14.06 17.27 9.68
N SER A 334 15.33 17.55 9.96
CA SER A 334 15.73 18.62 10.87
C SER A 334 16.61 19.58 10.10
N ALA A 335 15.94 20.42 9.30
CA ALA A 335 16.36 21.76 8.91
C ALA A 335 15.20 22.36 8.10
N TYR A 336 14.49 23.33 8.68
CA TYR A 336 13.43 24.14 8.08
C TYR A 336 12.06 23.48 7.82
N ARG A 337 11.32 23.17 8.89
CA ARG A 337 9.95 23.73 8.98
C ARG A 337 9.98 24.85 10.00
N GLY A 338 10.08 26.08 9.49
CA GLY A 338 9.85 27.27 10.29
C GLY A 338 8.41 27.28 10.82
N ASN A 339 8.33 27.68 12.08
CA ASN A 339 7.23 28.31 12.80
C ASN A 339 5.83 27.67 12.78
N GLY A 340 5.39 27.33 13.99
CA GLY A 340 4.03 27.68 14.42
C GLY A 340 3.27 26.56 15.12
N MET A 341 3.52 26.37 16.41
CA MET A 341 2.53 26.72 17.44
C MET A 341 3.13 26.54 18.82
N THR A 342 3.45 27.67 19.43
CA THR A 342 3.69 27.84 20.86
C THR A 342 2.42 27.50 21.64
N PHE A 343 2.64 26.81 22.76
CA PHE A 343 1.73 26.70 23.90
C PHE A 343 1.05 28.03 24.23
N LEU A 344 -0.27 27.96 24.44
CA LEU A 344 -1.06 28.77 25.38
C LEU A 344 -2.10 27.77 25.92
N ALA A 345 -2.15 27.32 27.17
CA ALA A 345 -2.07 28.02 28.46
C ALA A 345 -3.05 29.20 28.53
N CYS A 346 -4.33 28.87 28.69
CA CYS A 346 -5.25 29.44 29.68
C CYS A 346 -6.32 28.40 30.00
#